data_AF-A0A830CE98-F1
#
_entry.id   AF-A0A830CE98-F1
#
_cell.length_a   1.000
_cell.length_b   1.000
_cell.length_c   1.000
_cell.angle_alpha   90.00
_cell.angle_beta   90.00
_cell.angle_gamma   90.00
#
_symmetry.space_group_name_H-M   'P 1'
#
loop_
_entity.id
_entity.type
_entity.pdbx_description
1 polymer ?
#
loop_
_entity_poly.entity_id
_entity_poly.type
_entity_poly.pdbx_seq_one_letter_code
_entity_poly.pdbx_strand_id
1 'polypeptide(L)'
;MTEDLDTYFSTLIFKYTVLDSVLRAIEALTTMDDYSQEICLNKELMQLVKELIELPDKFEVASSCVTAAVLIANILTDATDLASKLSQDLNFLQGIFDVFPFASDDTEAKNAIWSIIARLLMVVKENEMSPSIFRFLVSILASKLDLIEDELLVRPLDHQSSGTKTDARIIAMKRISNILSRWKFSDDRVNNTSSMGDYFINEDDVDKLLDLL
;
A
#
# COMPACT_ATOMS: atom_id res chain seq x y z
N MET A 1 1.86 -28.64 30.10
CA MET A 1 2.38 -27.36 29.56
C MET A 1 2.47 -27.36 28.03
N THR A 2 2.62 -28.53 27.37
CA THR A 2 2.58 -28.68 25.90
C THR A 2 1.17 -28.73 25.32
N GLU A 3 0.17 -29.31 26.01
CA GLU A 3 -1.23 -29.38 25.52
C GLU A 3 -1.95 -28.02 25.41
N ASP A 4 -1.59 -27.05 26.26
CA ASP A 4 -2.19 -25.70 26.22
C ASP A 4 -1.70 -24.88 25.03
N LEU A 5 -0.43 -25.07 24.62
CA LEU A 5 0.16 -24.41 23.46
C LEU A 5 -0.43 -24.97 22.16
N ASP A 6 -0.55 -26.28 22.01
CA ASP A 6 -1.13 -26.90 20.81
C ASP A 6 -2.61 -26.53 20.63
N THR A 7 -3.37 -26.44 21.72
CA THR A 7 -4.77 -25.99 21.69
C THR A 7 -4.88 -24.51 21.33
N TYR A 8 -3.97 -23.67 21.85
CA TYR A 8 -3.90 -22.25 21.52
C TYR A 8 -3.54 -22.03 20.04
N PHE A 9 -2.50 -22.70 19.54
CA PHE A 9 -2.10 -22.64 18.12
C PHE A 9 -3.20 -23.15 17.20
N SER A 10 -3.87 -24.25 17.54
CA SER A 10 -4.99 -24.78 16.74
C SER A 10 -6.16 -23.80 16.68
N THR A 11 -6.48 -23.15 17.80
CA THR A 11 -7.54 -22.14 17.86
C THR A 11 -7.18 -20.88 17.09
N LEU A 12 -5.91 -20.47 17.12
CA LEU A 12 -5.40 -19.30 16.41
C LEU A 12 -5.40 -19.52 14.89
N ILE A 13 -4.88 -20.66 14.42
CA ILE A 13 -4.89 -21.07 13.00
C ILE A 13 -6.33 -21.14 12.49
N PHE A 14 -7.26 -21.70 13.27
CA PHE A 14 -8.66 -21.78 12.89
C PHE A 14 -9.29 -20.40 12.69
N LYS A 15 -9.02 -19.45 13.59
CA LYS A 15 -9.53 -18.06 13.48
C LYS A 15 -9.06 -17.38 12.21
N TYR A 16 -7.77 -17.49 11.88
CA TYR A 16 -7.22 -16.88 10.67
C TYR A 16 -7.70 -17.56 9.40
N THR A 17 -7.91 -18.87 9.42
CA THR A 17 -8.50 -19.61 8.29
C THR A 17 -9.94 -19.18 8.01
N VAL A 18 -10.74 -18.96 9.06
CA VAL A 18 -12.12 -18.47 8.92
C VAL A 18 -12.13 -17.04 8.40
N LEU A 19 -11.27 -16.16 8.94
CA LEU A 19 -11.13 -14.79 8.47
C LEU A 19 -10.78 -14.73 6.99
N ASP A 20 -9.74 -15.46 6.57
CA ASP A 20 -9.30 -15.56 5.18
C ASP A 20 -10.42 -16.04 4.26
N SER A 21 -11.16 -17.06 4.70
CA SER A 21 -12.29 -17.62 3.93
C SER A 21 -13.43 -16.61 3.76
N VAL A 22 -13.76 -15.85 4.81
CA VAL A 22 -14.76 -14.78 4.76
C VAL A 22 -14.30 -13.65 3.85
N LEU A 23 -13.04 -13.22 3.97
CA LEU A 23 -12.49 -12.16 3.12
C LEU A 23 -12.47 -12.57 1.65
N ARG A 24 -12.11 -13.81 1.31
CA ARG A 24 -12.16 -14.31 -0.07
C ARG A 24 -13.58 -14.36 -0.63
N ALA A 25 -14.57 -14.72 0.20
CA ALA A 25 -15.96 -14.68 -0.23
C ALA A 25 -16.40 -13.25 -0.55
N ILE A 26 -16.01 -12.28 0.28
CA ILE A 26 -16.31 -10.85 0.05
C ILE A 26 -15.55 -10.32 -1.17
N GLU A 27 -14.28 -10.67 -1.32
CA GLU A 27 -13.46 -10.35 -2.49
C GLU A 27 -14.16 -10.80 -3.78
N ALA A 28 -14.59 -12.07 -3.84
CA ALA A 28 -15.33 -12.60 -4.97
C ALA A 28 -16.61 -11.78 -5.26
N LEU A 29 -17.35 -11.38 -4.22
CA LEU A 29 -18.53 -10.51 -4.38
C LEU A 29 -18.18 -9.12 -4.92
N THR A 30 -17.02 -8.54 -4.56
CA THR A 30 -16.60 -7.22 -5.09
C THR A 30 -16.27 -7.20 -6.57
N THR A 31 -16.06 -8.37 -7.19
CA THR A 31 -15.88 -8.47 -8.65
C THR A 31 -17.20 -8.45 -9.41
N MET A 32 -18.34 -8.55 -8.70
CA MET A 32 -19.67 -8.50 -9.29
C MET A 32 -20.14 -7.05 -9.35
N ASP A 33 -20.68 -6.65 -10.51
CA ASP A 33 -21.25 -5.32 -10.72
C ASP A 33 -22.27 -5.00 -9.59
N ASP A 34 -22.25 -3.76 -9.11
CA ASP A 34 -23.12 -3.17 -8.06
C ASP A 34 -22.84 -3.58 -6.60
N TYR A 35 -22.05 -4.62 -6.31
CA TYR A 35 -21.77 -5.03 -4.93
C TYR A 35 -20.63 -4.27 -4.25
N SER A 36 -19.65 -3.77 -5.02
CA SER A 36 -18.49 -3.04 -4.49
C SER A 36 -18.89 -1.78 -3.72
N GLN A 37 -19.87 -1.03 -4.21
CA GLN A 37 -20.39 0.18 -3.56
C GLN A 37 -21.10 -0.15 -2.25
N GLU A 38 -21.96 -1.18 -2.24
CA GLU A 38 -22.66 -1.62 -1.03
C GLU A 38 -21.69 -2.17 0.03
N ILE A 39 -20.71 -2.97 -0.39
CA ILE A 39 -19.66 -3.50 0.49
C ILE A 39 -18.83 -2.35 1.09
N CYS A 40 -18.52 -1.32 0.31
CA CYS A 40 -17.81 -0.13 0.79
C CYS A 40 -18.55 0.63 1.90
N LEU A 41 -19.88 0.57 1.94
CA LEU A 41 -20.69 1.21 2.98
C LEU A 41 -20.58 0.49 4.34
N ASN A 42 -20.09 -0.76 4.36
CA ASN A 42 -19.88 -1.49 5.60
C ASN A 42 -18.62 -0.99 6.32
N LYS A 43 -18.82 -0.08 7.28
CA LYS A 43 -17.74 0.54 8.06
C LYS A 43 -16.93 -0.46 8.88
N GLU A 44 -17.55 -1.53 9.37
CA GLU A 44 -16.89 -2.54 10.20
C GLU A 44 -15.94 -3.38 9.37
N LEU A 45 -16.37 -3.79 8.17
CA LEU A 45 -15.51 -4.46 7.20
C LEU A 45 -14.36 -3.55 6.76
N MET A 46 -14.64 -2.29 6.42
CA MET A 46 -13.61 -1.34 6.00
C MET A 46 -12.59 -1.10 7.10
N GLN A 47 -13.04 -1.04 8.36
CA GLN A 47 -12.17 -0.91 9.52
C GLN A 47 -11.31 -2.17 9.72
N LEU A 48 -11.90 -3.36 9.63
CA LEU A 48 -11.17 -4.63 9.73
C LEU A 48 -10.08 -4.75 8.65
N VAL A 49 -10.43 -4.45 7.40
CA VAL A 49 -9.51 -4.50 6.26
C VAL A 49 -8.37 -3.51 6.43
N LYS A 50 -8.68 -2.29 6.91
CA LYS A 50 -7.68 -1.28 7.24
C LYS A 50 -6.74 -1.77 8.35
N GLU A 51 -7.28 -2.29 9.45
CA GLU A 51 -6.50 -2.81 10.57
C GLU A 51 -5.57 -3.93 10.13
N LEU A 52 -6.04 -4.86 9.29
CA LEU A 52 -5.21 -5.93 8.72
C LEU A 52 -4.03 -5.40 7.89
N ILE A 53 -4.25 -4.36 7.09
CA ILE A 53 -3.20 -3.74 6.27
C ILE A 53 -2.18 -3.00 7.15
N GLU A 54 -2.64 -2.36 8.22
CA GLU A 54 -1.80 -1.59 9.14
C GLU A 54 -1.10 -2.44 10.21
N LEU A 55 -1.38 -3.75 10.29
CA LEU A 55 -0.71 -4.64 11.24
C LEU A 55 0.82 -4.59 11.06
N PRO A 56 1.60 -4.33 12.12
CA PRO A 56 3.06 -4.29 12.03
C PRO A 56 3.68 -5.64 11.67
N ASP A 57 3.14 -6.73 12.23
CA ASP A 57 3.52 -8.10 11.90
C ASP A 57 2.38 -8.78 11.15
N LYS A 58 2.66 -9.17 9.91
CA LYS A 58 1.70 -9.75 8.97
C LYS A 58 1.93 -11.25 8.77
N PHE A 59 2.94 -11.86 9.39
CA PHE A 59 3.34 -13.23 9.06
C PHE A 59 2.22 -14.26 9.26
N GLU A 60 1.50 -14.18 10.38
CA GLU A 60 0.41 -15.11 10.71
C GLU A 60 -0.87 -14.88 9.89
N VAL A 61 -1.02 -13.70 9.29
CA VAL A 61 -2.21 -13.26 8.54
C VAL A 61 -1.92 -12.88 7.10
N ALA A 62 -0.77 -13.30 6.57
CA ALA A 62 -0.26 -12.84 5.28
C ALA A 62 -1.27 -13.02 4.14
N SER A 63 -1.90 -14.20 4.06
CA SER A 63 -2.96 -14.49 3.07
C SER A 63 -4.12 -13.52 3.19
N SER A 64 -4.58 -13.25 4.42
CA SER A 64 -5.68 -12.32 4.67
C SER A 64 -5.30 -10.88 4.33
N CYS A 65 -4.05 -10.46 4.57
CA CYS A 65 -3.56 -9.14 4.16
C CYS A 65 -3.53 -8.98 2.63
N VAL A 66 -3.13 -10.03 1.90
CA VAL A 66 -3.15 -10.04 0.43
C VAL A 66 -4.59 -9.95 -0.10
N THR A 67 -5.49 -10.80 0.40
CA THR A 67 -6.92 -10.73 0.04
C THR A 67 -7.53 -9.38 0.40
N ALA A 68 -7.19 -8.81 1.56
CA ALA A 68 -7.61 -7.48 1.97
C ALA A 68 -7.13 -6.39 1.00
N ALA A 69 -5.88 -6.47 0.50
CA ALA A 69 -5.39 -5.55 -0.51
C ALA A 69 -6.14 -5.70 -1.84
N VAL A 70 -6.40 -6.93 -2.31
CA VAL A 70 -7.19 -7.16 -3.54
C VAL A 70 -8.61 -6.61 -3.39
N LEU A 71 -9.25 -6.87 -2.25
CA LEU A 71 -10.56 -6.35 -1.92
C LEU A 71 -10.61 -4.80 -1.99
N ILE A 72 -9.63 -4.13 -1.38
CA ILE A 72 -9.53 -2.66 -1.45
C ILE A 72 -9.32 -2.18 -2.88
N ALA A 73 -8.47 -2.86 -3.67
CA ALA A 73 -8.23 -2.48 -5.06
C ALA A 73 -9.52 -2.52 -5.90
N ASN A 74 -10.35 -3.54 -5.68
CA ASN A 74 -11.66 -3.67 -6.32
C ASN A 74 -12.60 -2.54 -5.88
N ILE A 75 -12.74 -2.31 -4.57
CA ILE A 75 -13.59 -1.24 -4.03
C ILE A 75 -13.18 0.14 -4.55
N LEU A 76 -11.87 0.44 -4.58
CA LEU A 76 -11.35 1.72 -5.06
C LEU A 76 -11.57 1.95 -6.57
N THR A 77 -11.99 0.92 -7.32
CA THR A 77 -12.40 1.09 -8.71
C THR A 77 -13.69 1.89 -8.81
N ASP A 78 -14.62 1.68 -7.87
CA ASP A 78 -15.95 2.28 -7.89
C ASP A 78 -16.15 3.41 -6.85
N ALA A 79 -15.36 3.40 -5.76
CA ALA A 79 -15.44 4.37 -4.65
C ALA A 79 -14.26 5.35 -4.64
N THR A 80 -14.33 6.38 -5.50
CA THR A 80 -13.23 7.38 -5.63
C THR A 80 -13.08 8.33 -4.43
N ASP A 81 -14.14 8.54 -3.66
CA ASP A 81 -14.13 9.29 -2.40
C ASP A 81 -13.31 8.56 -1.32
N LEU A 82 -13.36 7.22 -1.31
CA LEU A 82 -12.59 6.40 -0.40
C LEU A 82 -11.08 6.54 -0.64
N ALA A 83 -10.64 6.63 -1.90
CA ALA A 83 -9.23 6.86 -2.23
C ALA A 83 -8.71 8.16 -1.59
N SER A 84 -9.51 9.22 -1.60
CA SER A 84 -9.15 10.50 -0.99
C SER A 84 -9.04 10.43 0.53
N LYS A 85 -9.88 9.60 1.18
CA LYS A 85 -9.82 9.35 2.61
C LYS A 85 -8.58 8.52 2.99
N LEU A 86 -8.34 7.43 2.27
CA LEU A 86 -7.21 6.53 2.53
C LEU A 86 -5.86 7.18 2.20
N SER A 87 -5.80 8.10 1.24
CA SER A 87 -4.53 8.78 0.87
C SER A 87 -4.01 9.72 1.97
N GLN A 88 -4.87 10.12 2.91
CA GLN A 88 -4.46 10.91 4.07
C GLN A 88 -3.90 10.03 5.20
N ASP A 89 -4.12 8.71 5.12
CA ASP A 89 -3.59 7.75 6.07
C ASP A 89 -2.27 7.17 5.58
N LEU A 90 -1.17 7.79 6.01
CA LEU A 90 0.16 7.36 5.60
C LEU A 90 0.56 6.00 6.18
N ASN A 91 -0.01 5.60 7.32
CA ASN A 91 0.21 4.26 7.88
C ASN A 91 -0.45 3.20 7.00
N PHE A 92 -1.65 3.50 6.47
CA PHE A 92 -2.29 2.63 5.48
C PHE A 92 -1.42 2.47 4.23
N LEU A 93 -0.91 3.58 3.68
CA LEU A 93 -0.01 3.53 2.51
C LEU A 93 1.24 2.69 2.79
N GLN A 94 1.87 2.88 3.94
CA GLN A 94 3.02 2.08 4.36
C GLN A 94 2.62 0.60 4.48
N GLY A 95 1.49 0.30 5.11
CA GLY A 95 0.94 -1.03 5.25
C GLY A 95 0.72 -1.72 3.90
N ILE A 96 0.22 -1.01 2.89
CA ILE A 96 0.06 -1.53 1.52
C ILE A 96 1.41 -1.94 0.91
N PHE A 97 2.47 -1.14 1.07
CA PHE A 97 3.80 -1.55 0.65
C PHE A 97 4.30 -2.77 1.42
N ASP A 98 3.98 -2.88 2.71
CA ASP A 98 4.38 -4.02 3.54
C ASP A 98 3.62 -5.32 3.19
N VAL A 99 2.48 -5.24 2.48
CA VAL A 99 1.78 -6.43 1.96
C VAL A 99 2.52 -7.03 0.75
N PHE A 100 3.27 -6.22 0.02
CA PHE A 100 3.88 -6.60 -1.26
C PHE A 100 4.70 -7.91 -1.23
N PRO A 101 5.59 -8.14 -0.25
CA PRO A 101 6.39 -9.37 -0.19
C PRO A 101 5.56 -10.65 -0.09
N PHE A 102 4.34 -10.56 0.46
CA PHE A 102 3.44 -11.70 0.62
C PHE A 102 2.67 -12.03 -0.67
N ALA A 103 2.71 -11.15 -1.68
CA ALA A 103 2.09 -11.32 -2.99
C ALA A 103 3.10 -11.75 -4.08
N SER A 104 4.33 -12.15 -3.72
CA SER A 104 5.44 -12.36 -4.68
C SER A 104 5.07 -13.26 -5.87
N ASP A 105 4.32 -14.32 -5.60
CA ASP A 105 3.99 -15.37 -6.57
C ASP A 105 2.67 -15.08 -7.33
N ASP A 106 1.92 -14.07 -6.89
CA ASP A 106 0.62 -13.71 -7.44
C ASP A 106 0.70 -12.39 -8.21
N THR A 107 0.72 -12.49 -9.53
CA THR A 107 0.78 -11.31 -10.41
C THR A 107 -0.48 -10.46 -10.32
N GLU A 108 -1.64 -11.06 -10.08
CA GLU A 108 -2.91 -10.34 -9.96
C GLU A 108 -2.94 -9.54 -8.66
N ALA A 109 -2.55 -10.15 -7.55
CA ALA A 109 -2.40 -9.45 -6.27
C ALA A 109 -1.39 -8.30 -6.34
N LYS A 110 -0.23 -8.49 -7.00
CA LYS A 110 0.74 -7.40 -7.21
C LYS A 110 0.17 -6.25 -8.03
N ASN A 111 -0.56 -6.56 -9.11
CA ASN A 111 -1.23 -5.52 -9.91
C ASN A 111 -2.31 -4.79 -9.09
N ALA A 112 -3.04 -5.49 -8.22
CA ALA A 112 -4.01 -4.90 -7.31
C ALA A 112 -3.35 -3.93 -6.32
N ILE A 113 -2.24 -4.34 -5.71
CA ILE A 113 -1.44 -3.49 -4.81
C ILE A 113 -0.95 -2.24 -5.55
N TRP A 114 -0.38 -2.39 -6.75
CA TRP A 114 0.03 -1.25 -7.58
C TRP A 114 -1.15 -0.34 -7.98
N SER A 115 -2.32 -0.90 -8.24
CA SER A 115 -3.57 -0.15 -8.47
C SER A 115 -3.93 0.73 -7.28
N ILE A 116 -3.84 0.20 -6.06
CA ILE A 116 -4.08 0.97 -4.83
C ILE A 116 -3.06 2.10 -4.72
N ILE A 117 -1.76 1.79 -4.77
CA ILE A 117 -0.69 2.78 -4.62
C ILE A 117 -0.87 3.90 -5.65
N ALA A 118 -1.11 3.56 -6.92
CA ALA A 118 -1.34 4.54 -7.97
C ALA A 118 -2.52 5.47 -7.62
N ARG A 119 -3.67 4.91 -7.22
CA ARG A 119 -4.86 5.69 -6.89
C ARG A 119 -4.62 6.61 -5.69
N LEU A 120 -3.98 6.11 -4.63
CA LEU A 120 -3.67 6.90 -3.44
C LEU A 120 -2.71 8.05 -3.77
N LEU A 121 -1.58 7.76 -4.43
CA LEU A 121 -0.58 8.77 -4.78
C LEU A 121 -1.06 9.79 -5.81
N MET A 122 -2.04 9.43 -6.64
CA MET A 122 -2.65 10.36 -7.60
C MET A 122 -3.52 11.43 -6.92
N VAL A 123 -4.16 11.10 -5.80
CA VAL A 123 -5.01 12.04 -5.05
C VAL A 123 -4.28 12.75 -3.91
N VAL A 124 -3.05 12.33 -3.60
CA VAL A 124 -2.16 13.06 -2.68
C VAL A 124 -1.91 14.47 -3.21
N LYS A 125 -2.12 15.46 -2.36
CA LYS A 125 -1.89 16.88 -2.65
C LYS A 125 -0.73 17.41 -1.81
N GLU A 126 0.48 17.32 -2.35
CA GLU A 126 1.70 17.68 -1.62
C GLU A 126 1.75 19.17 -1.23
N ASN A 127 1.03 20.02 -1.97
CA ASN A 127 0.88 21.46 -1.68
C ASN A 127 0.06 21.75 -0.42
N GLU A 128 -0.85 20.86 -0.05
CA GLU A 128 -1.78 21.07 1.07
C GLU A 128 -1.26 20.42 2.37
N MET A 129 -0.23 19.58 2.29
CA MET A 129 0.36 18.88 3.44
C MET A 129 1.22 19.80 4.30
N SER A 130 1.22 19.55 5.62
CA SER A 130 2.23 20.14 6.50
C SER A 130 3.63 19.58 6.17
N PRO A 131 4.71 20.32 6.44
CA PRO A 131 6.07 19.83 6.19
C PRO A 131 6.39 18.49 6.89
N SER A 132 5.84 18.26 8.09
CA SER A 132 6.04 17.01 8.83
C SER A 132 5.35 15.81 8.19
N ILE A 133 4.11 15.97 7.72
CA ILE A 133 3.36 14.91 7.01
C ILE A 133 4.04 14.62 5.67
N PHE A 134 4.46 15.65 4.95
CA PHE A 134 5.17 15.48 3.69
C PHE A 134 6.51 14.74 3.87
N ARG A 135 7.26 15.04 4.94
CA ARG A 135 8.46 14.28 5.31
C ARG A 135 8.16 12.83 5.65
N PHE A 136 7.07 12.57 6.37
CA PHE A 136 6.68 11.20 6.68
C PHE A 136 6.39 10.40 5.40
N LEU A 137 5.65 10.99 4.46
CA LEU A 137 5.41 10.39 3.14
C LEU A 137 6.72 10.09 2.41
N VAL A 138 7.66 11.03 2.36
CA VAL A 138 8.96 10.83 1.70
C VAL A 138 9.78 9.75 2.40
N SER A 139 9.79 9.72 3.73
CA SER A 139 10.45 8.68 4.53
C SER A 139 9.89 7.28 4.20
N ILE A 140 8.55 7.16 4.11
CA ILE A 140 7.91 5.91 3.68
C ILE A 140 8.40 5.52 2.29
N LEU A 141 8.33 6.41 1.31
CA LEU A 141 8.73 6.09 -0.07
C LEU A 141 10.21 5.70 -0.17
N ALA A 142 11.10 6.45 0.49
CA ALA A 142 12.53 6.16 0.52
C ALA A 142 12.83 4.77 1.12
N SER A 143 12.11 4.40 2.19
CA SER A 143 12.27 3.09 2.83
C SER A 143 11.86 1.89 1.96
N LYS A 144 11.22 2.14 0.81
CA LYS A 144 10.77 1.09 -0.13
C LYS A 144 11.64 0.99 -1.38
N LEU A 145 12.85 1.56 -1.36
CA LEU A 145 13.83 1.44 -2.45
C LEU A 145 14.03 -0.01 -2.90
N ASP A 146 14.42 -0.90 -1.99
CA ASP A 146 14.75 -2.29 -2.32
C ASP A 146 13.56 -3.00 -3.02
N LEU A 147 12.34 -2.79 -2.50
CA LEU A 147 11.11 -3.35 -3.06
C LEU A 147 10.85 -2.83 -4.48
N ILE A 148 11.03 -1.52 -4.71
CA ILE A 148 10.80 -0.89 -6.01
C ILE A 148 11.87 -1.36 -7.02
N GLU A 149 13.12 -1.47 -6.58
CA GLU A 149 14.22 -1.99 -7.39
C GLU A 149 13.97 -3.44 -7.82
N ASP A 150 13.61 -4.32 -6.88
CA ASP A 150 13.28 -5.73 -7.16
C ASP A 150 12.15 -5.85 -8.20
N GLU A 151 11.11 -5.03 -8.10
CA GLU A 151 9.99 -5.04 -9.05
C GLU A 151 10.36 -4.52 -10.45
N LEU A 152 11.30 -3.58 -10.53
CA LEU A 152 11.83 -3.09 -11.80
C LEU A 152 12.73 -4.14 -12.47
N LEU A 153 13.50 -4.91 -11.70
CA LEU A 153 14.31 -6.02 -12.20
C LEU A 153 13.44 -7.12 -12.82
N VAL A 154 12.31 -7.45 -12.19
CA VAL A 154 11.37 -8.47 -12.69
C VAL A 154 10.67 -8.02 -13.98
N ARG A 155 10.26 -6.74 -14.07
CA ARG A 155 9.58 -6.20 -15.24
C ARG A 155 10.01 -4.75 -15.50
N PRO A 156 10.99 -4.52 -16.40
CA PRO A 156 11.45 -3.18 -16.75
C PRO A 156 10.33 -2.29 -17.32
N LEU A 157 10.45 -0.98 -17.12
CA LEU A 157 9.47 0.01 -17.58
C LEU A 157 9.32 0.05 -19.11
N ASP A 158 10.37 -0.27 -19.85
CA ASP A 158 10.45 -0.14 -21.32
C ASP A 158 9.78 -1.27 -22.10
N HIS A 159 9.43 -2.38 -21.45
CA HIS A 159 8.93 -3.59 -22.12
C HIS A 159 7.40 -3.68 -22.27
N GLN A 160 6.66 -2.58 -22.05
CA GLN A 160 5.20 -2.61 -22.15
C GLN A 160 4.71 -2.17 -23.54
N SER A 161 4.32 -3.17 -24.33
CA SER A 161 3.78 -3.05 -25.68
C SER A 161 2.38 -2.40 -25.69
N SER A 162 2.26 -1.29 -26.44
CA SER A 162 1.14 -0.90 -27.31
C SER A 162 -0.28 -1.40 -26.95
N GLY A 163 -0.79 -1.09 -25.77
CA GLY A 163 -2.19 -1.31 -25.39
C GLY A 163 -2.70 -0.16 -24.53
N THR A 164 -3.88 0.36 -24.84
CA THR A 164 -4.49 1.61 -24.35
C THR A 164 -4.80 1.71 -22.85
N LYS A 165 -4.27 0.83 -21.99
CA LYS A 165 -4.46 0.87 -20.53
C LYS A 165 -3.12 1.14 -19.86
N THR A 166 -2.96 2.36 -19.34
CA THR A 166 -1.76 2.74 -18.58
C THR A 166 -1.63 1.82 -17.37
N ASP A 167 -0.50 1.10 -17.28
CA ASP A 167 -0.19 0.23 -16.15
C ASP A 167 -0.17 1.06 -14.85
N ALA A 168 -0.95 0.62 -13.85
CA ALA A 168 -1.02 1.27 -12.54
C ALA A 168 0.36 1.41 -11.91
N ARG A 169 1.24 0.44 -12.13
CA ARG A 169 2.62 0.48 -11.65
C ARG A 169 3.39 1.65 -12.25
N ILE A 170 3.28 1.89 -13.56
CA ILE A 170 3.91 3.04 -14.23
C ILE A 170 3.37 4.35 -13.64
N ILE A 171 2.05 4.43 -13.39
CA ILE A 171 1.44 5.63 -12.78
C ILE A 171 1.99 5.86 -11.37
N ALA A 172 2.02 4.81 -10.54
CA ALA A 172 2.55 4.85 -9.20
C ALA A 172 4.02 5.32 -9.21
N MET A 173 4.87 4.67 -9.99
CA MET A 173 6.29 5.00 -10.15
C MET A 173 6.52 6.46 -10.56
N LYS A 174 5.76 6.95 -11.56
CA LYS A 174 5.81 8.36 -11.96
C LYS A 174 5.38 9.29 -10.84
N ARG A 175 4.36 8.97 -10.03
CA ARG A 175 4.00 9.81 -8.89
C ARG A 175 5.02 9.77 -7.77
N ILE A 176 5.62 8.61 -7.48
CA ILE A 176 6.73 8.50 -6.53
C ILE A 176 7.88 9.42 -6.96
N SER A 177 8.35 9.32 -8.21
CA SER A 177 9.43 10.16 -8.76
C SER A 177 9.10 11.66 -8.66
N ASN A 178 7.86 12.06 -8.96
CA ASN A 178 7.43 13.46 -8.82
C ASN A 178 7.43 13.96 -7.36
N ILE A 179 6.93 13.14 -6.41
CA ILE A 179 6.88 13.46 -4.98
C ILE A 179 8.30 13.64 -4.44
N LEU A 180 9.20 12.70 -4.76
CA LEU A 180 10.60 12.73 -4.33
C LEU A 180 11.37 13.90 -4.95
N SER A 181 11.17 14.18 -6.24
CA SER A 181 11.77 15.32 -6.93
C SER A 181 11.36 16.63 -6.27
N ARG A 182 10.07 16.79 -5.97
CA ARG A 182 9.55 17.96 -5.28
C ARG A 182 10.20 18.14 -3.91
N TRP A 183 10.36 17.06 -3.15
CA TRP A 183 11.06 17.11 -1.87
C TRP A 183 12.53 17.54 -2.04
N LYS A 184 13.22 17.06 -3.09
CA LYS A 184 14.59 17.43 -3.40
C LYS A 184 14.76 18.93 -3.70
N PHE A 185 13.79 19.53 -4.39
CA PHE A 185 13.80 20.96 -4.73
C PHE A 185 13.10 21.86 -3.70
N SER A 186 12.61 21.31 -2.58
CA SER A 186 11.96 22.10 -1.53
C SER A 186 12.99 22.76 -0.62
N ASP A 187 12.87 24.08 -0.44
CA ASP A 187 13.74 24.92 0.40
C ASP A 187 13.67 24.56 1.91
N ASP A 188 12.70 23.74 2.32
CA ASP A 188 12.51 23.30 3.71
C ASP A 188 13.62 22.35 4.23
N ARG A 189 14.62 21.99 3.40
CA ARG A 189 15.81 21.27 3.85
C ARG A 189 16.60 22.03 4.94
N VAL A 190 16.51 23.37 4.97
CA VAL A 190 17.43 24.25 5.70
C VAL A 190 17.06 24.48 7.19
N ASN A 191 15.82 24.21 7.62
CA ASN A 191 15.37 24.55 8.99
C ASN A 191 15.46 23.39 10.02
N ASN A 192 16.16 22.29 9.72
CA ASN A 192 16.10 21.02 10.46
C ASN A 192 17.06 20.91 11.66
N THR A 193 17.18 21.94 12.48
CA THR A 193 17.89 21.84 13.76
C THR A 193 17.04 22.29 14.93
N SER A 194 15.77 21.89 15.00
CA SER A 194 15.06 21.64 16.27
C SER A 194 13.58 21.37 16.03
N SER A 195 13.18 20.10 15.96
CA SER A 195 11.94 19.70 16.63
C SER A 195 11.93 18.19 16.83
N MET A 196 11.70 17.80 18.07
CA MET A 196 11.66 16.46 18.59
C MET A 196 10.61 15.60 17.85
N GLY A 197 11.05 14.55 17.15
CA GLY A 197 10.18 13.56 16.49
C GLY A 197 10.34 13.40 14.97
N ASP A 198 11.40 13.93 14.35
CA ASP A 198 11.57 13.91 12.89
C ASP A 198 11.74 12.48 12.32
N TYR A 199 10.85 12.13 11.38
CA TYR A 199 10.98 10.95 10.54
C TYR A 199 12.31 11.02 9.78
N PHE A 200 13.20 10.06 10.02
CA PHE A 200 14.48 9.98 9.33
C PHE A 200 14.25 9.68 7.84
N ILE A 201 14.82 10.54 6.99
CA ILE A 201 14.83 10.33 5.53
C ILE A 201 16.26 10.00 5.16
N ASN A 202 16.48 8.82 4.57
CA ASN A 202 17.76 8.48 3.97
C ASN A 202 17.87 9.19 2.62
N GLU A 203 18.64 10.28 2.54
CA GLU A 203 18.79 11.05 1.31
C GLU A 203 19.42 10.21 0.18
N ASP A 204 20.32 9.28 0.51
CA ASP A 204 20.95 8.40 -0.47
C ASP A 204 19.91 7.48 -1.13
N ASP A 205 18.91 7.01 -0.39
CA ASP A 205 17.86 6.16 -0.93
C ASP A 205 16.89 6.95 -1.82
N VAL A 206 16.64 8.22 -1.47
CA VAL A 206 15.86 9.12 -2.33
C VAL A 206 16.58 9.38 -3.66
N ASP A 207 17.89 9.62 -3.61
CA ASP A 207 18.68 9.87 -4.82
C ASP A 207 18.74 8.63 -5.72
N LYS A 208 18.96 7.44 -5.15
CA LYS A 208 18.90 6.18 -5.90
C LYS A 208 17.52 5.94 -6.52
N LEU A 209 16.44 6.18 -5.77
CA LEU A 209 15.08 6.04 -6.30
C LEU A 209 14.81 6.99 -7.47
N LEU A 210 15.32 8.22 -7.41
CA LEU A 210 15.18 9.17 -8.52
C LEU A 210 16.00 8.78 -9.75
N ASP A 211 17.17 8.17 -9.56
CA ASP A 211 17.98 7.67 -10.67
C ASP A 211 17.37 6.41 -11.32
N LEU A 212 16.58 5.64 -10.55
CA LEU A 212 15.89 4.43 -10.99
C LEU A 212 14.58 4.67 -11.75
N LEU A 213 13.85 5.77 -11.47
CA LEU A 213 12.47 6.04 -11.90
C LEU A 213 12.32 7.15 -12.94
#